data_AF-A0A833TY85-F1
#
_entry.id   AF-A0A833TY85-F1
#
_cell.length_a   1.000
_cell.length_b   1.000
_cell.length_c   1.000
_cell.angle_alpha   90.00
_cell.angle_beta   90.00
_cell.angle_gamma   90.00
#
_symmetry.space_group_name_H-M   'P 1'
#
loop_
_entity.id
_entity.type
_entity.pdbx_description
1 polymer ?
#
loop_
_entity_poly.entity_id
_entity_poly.type
_entity_poly.pdbx_seq_one_letter_code
_entity_poly.pdbx_strand_id
1 'polypeptide(L)'
;MNIDKNQTLSTLHKIVAFVLIFDLINMLYYMFTNQVRYFVGAILGKLLLIIIHFLCAKGVKSGSLSNRLGLVFFTLFMLNAFPVGTFLGVFMLFYSVFKWENTDQIKQPNIN
;
A
#
# COMPACT_ATOMS: atom_id res chain seq x y z
N MET A 1 11.80 -7.76 -22.98
CA MET A 1 11.24 -8.15 -21.67
C MET A 1 11.05 -6.86 -20.88
N ASN A 2 9.81 -6.42 -20.67
CA ASN A 2 9.54 -5.22 -19.88
C ASN A 2 9.81 -5.60 -18.42
N ILE A 3 10.91 -5.10 -17.85
CA ILE A 3 11.18 -5.30 -16.43
C ILE A 3 10.19 -4.39 -15.70
N ASP A 4 9.13 -4.99 -15.16
CA ASP A 4 8.10 -4.28 -14.41
C ASP A 4 8.74 -3.59 -13.20
N LYS A 5 8.87 -2.26 -13.27
CA LYS A 5 9.49 -1.47 -12.21
C LYS A 5 8.69 -1.53 -10.92
N ASN A 6 9.40 -1.56 -9.79
CA ASN A 6 8.83 -1.62 -8.45
C ASN A 6 7.81 -2.76 -8.27
N GLN A 7 7.97 -3.88 -9.01
CA GLN A 7 7.02 -4.99 -8.99
C GLN A 7 6.84 -5.58 -7.59
N THR A 8 7.92 -5.73 -6.81
CA THR A 8 7.85 -6.19 -5.43
C THR A 8 6.97 -5.29 -4.57
N LEU A 9 7.12 -3.97 -4.71
CA LEU A 9 6.33 -3.00 -3.96
C LEU A 9 4.86 -3.00 -4.40
N SER A 10 4.61 -3.12 -5.71
CA SER A 10 3.25 -3.29 -6.25
C SER A 10 2.56 -4.53 -5.67
N THR A 11 3.28 -5.65 -5.62
CA THR A 11 2.80 -6.91 -5.05
C THR A 11 2.53 -6.79 -3.55
N LEU A 12 3.42 -6.14 -2.79
CA LEU A 12 3.21 -5.89 -1.35
C LEU A 12 1.92 -5.10 -1.08
N HIS A 13 1.67 -4.03 -1.85
CA HIS A 13 0.41 -3.28 -1.71
C HIS A 13 -0.81 -4.15 -1.98
N LYS A 14 -0.77 -5.02 -2.99
CA LYS A 14 -1.86 -5.97 -3.28
C LYS A 14 -2.06 -6.97 -2.15
N ILE A 15 -0.98 -7.54 -1.61
CA ILE A 15 -1.05 -8.47 -0.47
C ILE A 15 -1.72 -7.80 0.73
N VAL A 16 -1.31 -6.58 1.08
CA VAL A 16 -1.93 -5.84 2.19
C VAL A 16 -3.40 -5.55 1.90
N ALA A 17 -3.76 -5.16 0.67
CA ALA A 17 -5.17 -4.97 0.30
C ALA A 17 -5.99 -6.24 0.50
N PHE A 18 -5.48 -7.41 0.12
CA PHE A 18 -6.17 -8.68 0.34
C PHE A 18 -6.30 -9.02 1.83
N VAL A 19 -5.25 -8.80 2.63
CA VAL A 19 -5.32 -8.98 4.09
C VAL A 19 -6.41 -8.08 4.69
N LEU A 20 -6.51 -6.83 4.26
CA LEU A 20 -7.55 -5.90 4.70
C LEU A 20 -8.96 -6.33 4.26
N ILE A 21 -9.10 -6.96 3.09
CA ILE A 21 -10.39 -7.54 2.65
C ILE A 21 -10.80 -8.69 3.58
N PHE A 22 -9.89 -9.62 3.90
CA PHE A 22 -10.19 -10.71 4.83
C PHE A 22 -10.52 -10.19 6.23
N ASP A 23 -9.79 -9.19 6.70
CA ASP A 23 -10.06 -8.53 7.98
C ASP A 23 -11.42 -7.82 8.00
N LEU A 24 -11.81 -7.17 6.89
CA LEU A 24 -13.15 -6.59 6.74
C LEU A 24 -14.24 -7.66 6.76
N ILE A 25 -14.06 -8.78 6.05
CA ILE A 25 -15.01 -9.90 6.08
C ILE A 25 -15.16 -10.46 7.49
N ASN A 26 -14.04 -10.66 8.20
CA ASN A 26 -14.03 -11.14 9.58
C ASN A 26 -14.76 -10.16 10.52
N MET A 27 -14.53 -8.86 10.35
CA MET A 27 -15.23 -7.82 11.12
C MET A 27 -16.74 -7.84 10.86
N LEU A 28 -17.16 -7.99 9.60
CA LEU A 28 -18.57 -8.10 9.26
C LEU A 28 -19.20 -9.36 9.88
N TYR A 29 -18.49 -10.50 9.84
CA TYR A 29 -18.94 -11.73 10.50
C TYR A 29 -19.18 -11.52 12.01
N TYR A 30 -18.23 -10.89 12.71
CA TYR A 30 -18.38 -10.58 14.14
C TYR A 30 -19.50 -9.57 14.42
N MET A 31 -19.70 -8.59 13.54
CA MET A 31 -20.81 -7.64 13.66
C MET A 31 -22.17 -8.36 13.59
N PHE A 32 -22.34 -9.30 12.66
CA PHE A 32 -23.58 -10.07 12.51
C PHE A 32 -23.79 -11.10 13.62
N THR A 33 -22.73 -11.74 14.10
CA THR A 33 -22.84 -12.85 15.08
C THR A 33 -22.86 -12.39 16.53
N ASN A 34 -22.05 -11.38 16.89
CA ASN A 34 -21.85 -10.99 18.29
C ASN A 34 -22.53 -9.66 18.66
N GLN A 35 -23.35 -9.07 17.76
CA GLN A 35 -24.03 -7.78 17.97
C GLN A 35 -23.10 -6.67 18.49
N VAL A 36 -21.81 -6.75 18.12
CA VAL A 36 -20.81 -5.79 18.56
C VAL A 36 -21.12 -4.46 17.88
N ARG A 37 -21.15 -3.37 18.66
CA ARG A 37 -21.27 -2.01 18.12
C ARG A 37 -19.98 -1.65 17.38
N TYR A 38 -19.88 -2.07 16.13
CA TYR A 38 -18.88 -1.54 15.22
C TYR A 38 -19.34 -0.19 14.69
N PHE A 39 -18.45 0.80 14.78
CA PHE A 39 -18.70 2.13 14.26
C PHE A 39 -18.66 2.10 12.72
N VAL A 40 -19.65 2.70 12.05
CA VAL A 40 -19.69 2.81 10.57
C VAL A 40 -18.37 3.39 10.02
N GLY A 41 -17.73 4.30 10.76
CA GLY A 41 -16.42 4.83 10.42
C GLY A 41 -15.30 3.77 10.34
N ALA A 42 -15.37 2.68 11.10
CA ALA A 42 -14.40 1.59 11.01
C ALA A 42 -14.53 0.79 9.70
N ILE A 43 -15.77 0.52 9.26
CA ILE A 43 -16.04 -0.12 7.95
C ILE A 43 -15.53 0.79 6.83
N LEU A 44 -15.94 2.06 6.85
CA LEU A 44 -15.54 3.03 5.82
C LEU A 44 -14.03 3.25 5.79
N GLY A 45 -13.38 3.31 6.95
CA GLY A 45 -11.93 3.42 7.05
C GLY A 45 -11.21 2.24 6.40
N LYS A 46 -11.65 1.01 6.66
CA LYS A 46 -11.07 -0.19 6.03
C LYS A 46 -11.29 -0.22 4.52
N LEU A 47 -12.48 0.13 4.05
CA LEU A 47 -12.77 0.24 2.61
C LEU A 47 -11.87 1.27 1.91
N LEU A 48 -11.71 2.45 2.53
CA LEU A 48 -10.84 3.49 2.01
C LEU A 48 -9.38 3.02 1.94
N LEU A 49 -8.90 2.33 2.97
CA LEU A 49 -7.54 1.76 3.00
C LEU A 49 -7.31 0.74 1.89
N ILE A 50 -8.27 -0.16 1.63
CA ILE A 50 -8.19 -1.13 0.53
C ILE A 50 -8.02 -0.41 -0.81
N ILE A 51 -8.83 0.62 -1.06
CA ILE A 51 -8.77 1.42 -2.29
C ILE A 51 -7.41 2.09 -2.43
N ILE A 52 -6.92 2.74 -1.37
CA ILE A 52 -5.61 3.40 -1.35
C ILE A 52 -4.51 2.40 -1.69
N HIS A 53 -4.53 1.18 -1.13
CA HIS A 53 -3.52 0.17 -1.45
C HIS A 53 -3.53 -0.23 -2.93
N PHE A 54 -4.69 -0.41 -3.56
CA PHE A 54 -4.74 -0.68 -5.01
C PHE A 54 -4.26 0.49 -5.85
N LEU A 55 -4.59 1.72 -5.47
CA LEU A 55 -4.09 2.93 -6.13
C LEU A 55 -2.57 3.03 -6.02
N CYS A 56 -2.03 2.79 -4.83
CA CYS A 56 -0.60 2.72 -4.58
C CYS A 56 0.07 1.60 -5.40
N ALA A 57 -0.52 0.40 -5.47
CA ALA A 57 0.01 -0.71 -6.26
C ALA A 57 0.14 -0.36 -7.76
N LYS A 58 -0.79 0.45 -8.29
CA LYS A 58 -0.71 0.99 -9.66
C LYS A 58 0.29 2.14 -9.76
N GLY A 59 0.30 3.03 -8.78
CA GLY A 59 1.14 4.22 -8.73
C GLY A 59 2.64 3.90 -8.67
N VAL A 60 3.05 2.90 -7.90
CA VAL A 60 4.48 2.54 -7.77
C VAL A 60 5.09 2.04 -9.07
N LYS A 61 4.30 1.45 -9.96
CA LYS A 61 4.76 1.01 -11.27
C LYS A 61 5.14 2.17 -12.20
N SER A 62 4.68 3.38 -11.95
CA SER A 62 5.08 4.56 -12.74
C SER A 62 6.52 5.01 -12.45
N GLY A 63 7.06 4.67 -11.27
CA GLY A 63 8.38 5.11 -10.82
C GLY A 63 8.51 6.62 -10.60
N SER A 64 7.40 7.37 -10.54
CA SER A 64 7.43 8.83 -10.35
C SER A 64 7.70 9.24 -8.91
N LEU A 65 8.44 10.35 -8.73
CA LEU A 65 8.77 10.88 -7.41
C LEU A 65 7.53 11.29 -6.59
N SER A 66 6.51 11.84 -7.24
CA SER A 66 5.23 12.18 -6.60
C SER A 66 4.53 10.94 -6.02
N ASN A 67 4.53 9.83 -6.76
CA ASN A 67 3.95 8.59 -6.29
C ASN A 67 4.75 7.99 -5.12
N ARG A 68 6.07 8.14 -5.14
CA ARG A 68 6.95 7.73 -4.03
C ARG A 68 6.66 8.50 -2.75
N LEU A 69 6.54 9.83 -2.83
CA LEU A 69 6.25 10.69 -1.67
C LEU A 69 4.86 10.40 -1.09
N GLY A 70 3.84 10.29 -1.96
CA GLY A 70 2.50 9.89 -1.53
C GLY A 70 2.51 8.53 -0.81
N LEU A 71 3.28 7.57 -1.32
CA LEU A 71 3.41 6.25 -0.70
C LEU A 71 4.01 6.30 0.71
N VAL A 72 5.11 7.02 0.87
CA VAL A 72 5.82 7.14 2.15
C VAL A 72 4.88 7.76 3.19
N PHE A 73 4.18 8.82 2.81
CA PHE A 73 3.19 9.47 3.68
C PHE A 73 2.08 8.50 4.10
N PHE A 74 1.45 7.80 3.16
CA PHE A 74 0.37 6.85 3.49
C PHE A 74 0.88 5.66 4.32
N THR A 75 2.07 5.16 4.01
CA THR A 75 2.67 4.03 4.76
C THR A 75 2.95 4.41 6.21
N LEU A 76 3.45 5.62 6.46
CA LEU A 76 3.67 6.14 7.82
C LEU A 76 2.35 6.37 8.57
N PHE A 77 1.35 6.94 7.91
CA PHE A 77 0.01 7.12 8.49
C PHE A 77 -0.62 5.79 8.90
N MET A 78 -0.49 4.76 8.05
CA MET A 78 -1.01 3.41 8.34
C MET A 78 -0.22 2.70 9.45
N LEU A 79 1.09 2.94 9.56
CA LEU A 79 1.92 2.40 10.64
C LEU A 79 1.41 2.80 12.02
N ASN A 80 0.85 4.01 12.14
CA ASN A 80 0.28 4.53 13.38
C ASN A 80 -1.08 3.90 13.72
N ALA A 81 -1.79 3.33 12.74
CA ALA A 81 -3.17 2.88 12.90
C ALA A 81 -3.33 1.37 13.19
N PHE A 82 -2.33 0.53 12.88
CA PHE A 82 -2.47 -0.93 12.96
C PHE A 82 -1.20 -1.65 13.47
N PRO A 83 -1.24 -2.34 14.62
CA PRO A 83 -0.08 -3.08 15.16
C PRO A 83 0.42 -4.22 14.26
N VAL A 84 -0.49 -4.94 13.59
CA VAL A 84 -0.13 -6.05 12.68
C VAL A 84 0.31 -5.52 11.31
N GLY A 85 -0.20 -4.36 10.90
CA GLY A 85 0.22 -3.67 9.68
C GLY A 85 1.61 -3.04 9.77
N THR A 86 2.14 -2.84 10.98
CA THR A 86 3.43 -2.19 11.23
C THR A 86 4.60 -2.92 10.56
N PHE A 87 4.67 -4.25 10.62
CA PHE A 87 5.78 -4.98 9.99
C PHE A 87 5.77 -4.87 8.46
N LEU A 88 4.60 -5.05 7.84
CA LEU A 88 4.44 -4.91 6.39
C LEU A 88 4.68 -3.46 5.96
N GLY A 89 4.20 -2.49 6.72
CA GLY A 89 4.44 -1.08 6.45
C GLY A 89 5.91 -0.68 6.56
N VAL A 90 6.65 -1.18 7.56
CA VAL A 90 8.11 -0.96 7.66
C VAL A 90 8.83 -1.55 6.45
N PHE A 91 8.44 -2.76 6.03
CA PHE A 91 9.03 -3.41 4.86
C PHE A 91 8.73 -2.63 3.58
N MET A 92 7.50 -2.16 3.40
CA MET A 92 7.12 -1.33 2.26
C MET A 92 7.87 0.01 2.25
N LEU A 93 8.02 0.63 3.42
CA LEU A 93 8.80 1.86 3.59
C LEU A 93 10.27 1.63 3.22
N PHE A 94 10.87 0.52 3.65
CA PHE A 94 12.23 0.16 3.26
C PHE A 94 12.38 0.07 1.74
N TYR A 95 11.46 -0.61 1.04
CA TYR A 95 11.49 -0.68 -0.42
C TYR A 95 11.29 0.68 -1.08
N SER A 96 10.39 1.51 -0.55
CA SER A 96 10.19 2.87 -1.06
C SER A 96 11.36 3.80 -0.84
N VAL A 97 12.14 3.62 0.23
CA VAL A 97 13.28 4.51 0.55
C VAL A 97 14.57 4.01 -0.10
N PHE A 98 14.85 2.72 -0.05
CA PHE A 98 16.17 2.19 -0.41
C PHE A 98 16.20 1.42 -1.74
N LYS A 99 15.07 0.89 -2.21
CA LYS A 99 14.99 0.05 -3.42
C LYS A 99 14.07 0.61 -4.50
N TRP A 100 13.83 1.92 -4.47
CA TRP A 100 12.93 2.55 -5.43
C TRP A 100 13.57 2.68 -6.81
N GLU A 101 12.90 2.14 -7.82
CA GLU A 101 13.32 2.22 -9.21
C GLU A 101 12.66 3.44 -9.88
N ASN A 102 13.46 4.44 -10.23
CA ASN A 102 12.98 5.68 -10.87
C ASN A 102 12.74 5.51 -12.38
N THR A 103 11.82 6.30 -12.92
CA THR A 103 11.70 6.49 -14.38
C THR A 103 12.63 7.56 -14.92
N ASP A 104 13.01 8.54 -14.09
CA ASP A 104 13.76 9.71 -14.52
C ASP A 104 15.27 9.47 -14.74
N GLN A 105 15.82 8.35 -14.23
CA GLN A 105 17.24 8.02 -14.39
C GLN A 105 17.60 7.31 -15.70
N ILE A 106 16.61 6.96 -16.54
CA ILE A 106 16.87 6.33 -17.86
C ILE A 106 17.15 7.37 -18.96
N LYS A 107 16.99 8.67 -18.70
CA LYS A 107 17.49 9.74 -19.59
C LYS A 107 18.87 10.21 -19.14
N GLN A 108 19.88 9.35 -19.20
CA GLN A 108 21.21 9.88 -19.47
C GLN A 108 21.31 10.10 -20.99
N PRO A 109 21.48 11.35 -21.47
CA PRO A 109 21.81 11.54 -22.88
C PRO A 109 23.11 10.79 -23.14
N ASN A 110 23.08 9.86 -24.09
CA ASN A 110 24.27 9.17 -24.56
C ASN A 110 25.12 10.23 -25.27
N ILE A 111 26.09 10.80 -24.56
CA ILE A 111 27.09 11.69 -25.15
C ILE A 111 28.20 10.78 -25.67
N ASN A 112 28.07 10.32 -26.91
CA ASN A 112 29.15 9.78 -27.74
C ASN A 112 28.78 9.99 -29.20
#